data_AF-A0A2D8KQU8-F1
#
_entry.id   AF-A0A2D8KQU8-F1
#
_cell.length_a   1.000
_cell.length_b   1.000
_cell.length_c   1.000
_cell.angle_alpha   90.00
_cell.angle_beta   90.00
_cell.angle_gamma   90.00
#
_symmetry.space_group_name_H-M   'P 1'
#
loop_
_entity.id
_entity.type
_entity.pdbx_description
1 polymer ?
#
loop_
_entity_poly.entity_id
_entity_poly.type
_entity_poly.pdbx_seq_one_letter_code
_entity_poly.pdbx_strand_id
1 'polypeptide(L)'
;MSITRNAAQLYRITYEAYSKFANDINRCANLSEVGDVCQRHLKYLLNFRLIRMTIEQDDKYLVFELFNNNLDYGIRNSSEVLPYEKELCAKGIPIYTEDIPEKLVRKRIDLNVLSQPVLWGWSFDKYERKVLVSILSDQDMNFSAGDIEILKLVVDCIQAKFNEIYLKRQIAIRNQNLQEAYETIKSKNAEIEHIVENQQRIIEERTSEIAQKNEKLLHVSVLNAHNVREPLSRIQGIIQLFEYFDDDACRTELVPKLEQSVAEMDNVLKEVVEMASNELIELKASRI
;
A
#
# COMPACT_ATOMS: atom_id res chain seq x y z
N MET A 1 16.92 61.16 25.87
CA MET A 1 16.19 61.06 24.58
C MET A 1 16.95 60.36 23.45
N SER A 2 18.27 60.09 23.56
CA SER A 2 19.06 59.48 22.46
C SER A 2 19.09 57.94 22.46
N ILE A 3 18.90 57.29 23.62
CA ILE A 3 18.98 55.82 23.77
C ILE A 3 17.77 55.12 23.10
N THR A 4 16.58 55.71 23.24
CA THR A 4 15.33 55.17 22.68
C THR A 4 15.27 55.22 21.15
N ARG A 5 15.93 56.22 20.52
CA ARG A 5 16.05 56.31 19.06
C ARG A 5 16.95 55.22 18.47
N ASN A 6 18.05 54.89 19.16
CA ASN A 6 18.95 53.82 18.76
C ASN A 6 18.29 52.44 18.88
N ALA A 7 17.54 52.17 19.95
CA ALA A 7 16.82 50.92 20.10
C ALA A 7 15.78 50.71 18.98
N ALA A 8 14.97 51.73 18.67
CA ALA A 8 13.98 51.64 17.60
C ALA A 8 14.59 51.44 16.20
N GLN A 9 15.76 52.05 15.93
CA GLN A 9 16.51 51.82 14.69
C GLN A 9 17.08 50.40 14.63
N LEU A 10 17.63 49.89 15.74
CA LEU A 10 18.15 48.53 15.83
C LEU A 10 17.04 47.50 15.58
N TYR A 11 15.89 47.66 16.25
CA TYR A 11 14.70 46.81 16.05
C TYR A 11 14.23 46.82 14.59
N ARG A 12 14.24 47.98 13.92
CA ARG A 12 13.88 48.08 12.50
C ARG A 12 14.86 47.34 11.60
N ILE A 13 16.16 47.43 11.87
CA ILE A 13 17.20 46.70 11.12
C ILE A 13 17.04 45.20 11.31
N THR A 14 16.81 44.74 12.54
CA THR A 14 16.59 43.31 12.84
C THR A 14 15.33 42.79 12.16
N TYR A 15 14.26 43.57 12.09
CA TYR A 15 13.03 43.19 11.39
C TYR A 15 13.21 43.14 9.87
N GLU A 16 14.01 44.04 9.29
CA GLU A 16 14.36 43.99 7.86
C GLU A 16 15.22 42.76 7.54
N ALA A 17 16.20 42.47 8.40
CA ALA A 17 17.00 41.25 8.31
C ALA A 17 16.13 39.99 8.42
N TYR A 18 15.17 39.98 9.35
CA TYR A 18 14.21 38.88 9.51
C TYR A 18 13.33 38.73 8.26
N SER A 19 12.86 39.83 7.68
CA SER A 19 12.04 39.82 6.47
C SER A 19 12.80 39.21 5.28
N LYS A 20 14.10 39.53 5.13
CA LYS A 20 14.98 38.92 4.13
C LYS A 20 15.18 37.43 4.41
N PHE A 21 15.46 37.07 5.65
CA PHE A 21 15.59 35.69 6.09
C PHE A 21 14.34 34.86 5.77
N ALA A 22 13.15 35.33 6.16
CA ALA A 22 11.89 34.63 5.93
C ALA A 22 11.60 34.43 4.43
N ASN A 23 11.90 35.42 3.60
CA ASN A 23 11.78 35.30 2.15
C ASN A 23 12.71 34.24 1.56
N ASP A 24 13.96 34.20 2.02
CA ASP A 24 14.94 33.21 1.56
C ASP A 24 14.55 31.80 2.03
N ILE A 25 14.11 31.63 3.28
CA ILE A 25 13.61 30.36 3.82
C ILE A 25 12.41 29.86 3.02
N ASN A 26 11.45 30.74 2.71
CA ASN A 26 10.26 30.35 1.95
C ASN A 26 10.59 29.83 0.55
N ARG A 27 11.72 30.24 -0.04
CA ARG A 27 12.16 29.79 -1.37
C ARG A 27 12.87 28.44 -1.36
N CYS A 28 13.29 27.94 -0.19
CA CYS A 28 14.01 26.68 -0.11
C CYS A 28 13.16 25.50 -0.60
N ALA A 29 13.78 24.57 -1.32
CA ALA A 29 13.15 23.34 -1.78
C ALA A 29 13.46 22.13 -0.88
N ASN A 30 14.57 22.18 -0.13
CA ASN A 30 15.08 21.06 0.67
C ASN A 30 15.73 21.54 1.97
N LEU A 31 16.00 20.59 2.88
CA LEU A 31 16.57 20.89 4.21
C LEU A 31 17.98 21.48 4.14
N SER A 32 18.76 21.14 3.10
CA SER A 32 20.11 21.68 2.91
C SER A 32 20.07 23.18 2.65
N GLU A 33 19.21 23.62 1.74
CA GLU A 33 19.02 25.04 1.42
C GLU A 33 18.53 25.83 2.64
N VAL A 34 17.63 25.26 3.44
CA VAL A 34 17.20 25.88 4.71
C VAL A 34 18.40 26.05 5.64
N GLY A 35 19.26 25.04 5.70
CA GLY A 35 20.53 25.07 6.41
C GLY A 35 21.44 26.22 6.00
N ASP A 36 21.68 26.36 4.70
CA ASP A 36 22.54 27.40 4.14
C ASP A 36 21.99 28.81 4.40
N VAL A 37 20.67 28.98 4.31
CA VAL A 37 20.00 30.24 4.66
C VAL A 37 20.16 30.54 6.16
N CYS A 38 19.94 29.54 7.02
CA CYS A 38 20.10 29.71 8.46
C CYS A 38 21.55 30.09 8.84
N GLN A 39 22.55 29.41 8.27
CA GLN A 39 23.97 29.71 8.49
C GLN A 39 24.33 31.14 8.05
N ARG A 40 23.77 31.61 6.92
CA ARG A 40 24.04 32.96 6.42
C ARG A 40 23.37 34.05 7.27
N HIS A 41 22.13 33.84 7.70
CA HIS A 41 21.29 34.91 8.24
C HIS A 41 21.18 34.93 9.77
N LEU A 42 21.22 33.79 10.47
CA LEU A 42 20.93 33.74 11.91
C LEU A 42 21.88 34.59 12.76
N LYS A 43 23.16 34.66 12.38
CA LYS A 43 24.17 35.51 13.05
C LYS A 43 23.87 37.01 13.03
N TYR A 44 22.98 37.47 12.14
CA TYR A 44 22.53 38.87 12.08
C TYR A 44 21.22 39.10 12.82
N LEU A 45 20.53 38.02 13.22
CA LEU A 45 19.25 38.07 13.90
C LEU A 45 19.38 37.86 15.40
N LEU A 46 20.32 36.99 15.80
CA LEU A 46 20.49 36.54 17.18
C LEU A 46 21.98 36.41 17.49
N ASN A 47 22.35 36.78 18.72
CA ASN A 47 23.68 36.50 19.25
C ASN A 47 23.68 35.14 19.94
N PHE A 48 24.50 34.22 19.44
CA PHE A 48 24.67 32.89 20.03
C PHE A 48 26.05 32.32 19.66
N ARG A 49 26.54 31.40 20.50
CA ARG A 49 27.66 30.52 20.19
C ARG A 49 27.19 29.20 19.57
N LEU A 50 26.07 28.69 20.05
CA LEU A 50 25.38 27.52 19.51
C LEU A 50 23.87 27.75 19.58
N ILE A 51 23.18 27.42 18.49
CA ILE A 51 21.74 27.27 18.47
C ILE A 51 21.39 25.86 18.04
N ARG A 52 20.54 25.20 18.81
CA ARG A 52 20.00 23.86 18.54
C ARG A 52 18.48 23.93 18.54
N MET A 53 17.86 23.40 17.50
CA MET A 53 16.41 23.26 17.41
C MET A 53 16.06 21.78 17.20
N THR A 54 15.11 21.30 17.97
CA THR A 54 14.64 19.92 17.94
C THR A 54 13.14 19.93 17.75
N ILE A 55 12.66 19.33 16.66
CA ILE A 55 11.25 19.29 16.29
C ILE A 55 10.78 17.84 16.32
N GLU A 56 9.74 17.57 17.10
CA GLU A 56 9.14 16.24 17.23
C GLU A 56 8.17 15.94 16.07
N GLN A 57 8.30 14.77 15.46
CA GLN A 57 7.50 14.28 14.32
C GLN A 57 7.33 12.75 14.37
N ASP A 58 6.13 12.24 14.69
CA ASP A 58 5.75 10.82 14.55
C ASP A 58 6.85 9.83 15.02
N ASP A 59 7.35 10.03 16.25
CA ASP A 59 8.45 9.28 16.92
C ASP A 59 9.89 9.57 16.46
N LYS A 60 10.08 10.53 15.56
CA LYS A 60 11.39 11.00 15.08
C LYS A 60 11.61 12.46 15.46
N TYR A 61 12.87 12.83 15.63
CA TYR A 61 13.26 14.19 15.95
C TYR A 61 14.07 14.79 14.82
N LEU A 62 13.57 15.87 14.22
CA LEU A 62 14.39 16.68 13.33
C LEU A 62 15.25 17.61 14.19
N VAL A 63 16.55 17.36 14.18
CA VAL A 63 17.53 18.15 14.91
C VAL A 63 18.26 19.06 13.92
N PHE A 64 18.37 20.33 14.27
CA PHE A 64 19.08 21.36 13.52
C PHE A 64 20.03 22.08 14.48
N GLU A 65 21.30 22.21 14.10
CA GLU A 65 22.32 22.79 14.95
C GLU A 65 23.28 23.65 14.15
N LEU A 66 23.54 24.84 14.67
CA LEU A 66 24.48 25.78 14.09
C LEU A 66 25.46 26.25 15.17
N PHE A 67 26.75 26.04 14.91
CA PHE A 67 27.85 26.40 15.81
C PHE A 67 29.07 26.80 14.98
N ASN A 68 29.74 27.91 15.28
CA ASN A 68 30.95 28.36 14.56
C ASN A 68 30.84 28.33 13.02
N ASN A 69 29.69 28.72 12.46
CA ASN A 69 29.32 28.56 11.04
C ASN A 69 29.29 27.12 10.51
N ASN A 70 29.43 26.10 11.33
CA ASN A 70 29.17 24.71 10.96
C ASN A 70 27.71 24.37 11.20
N LEU A 71 27.14 23.63 10.26
CA LEU A 71 25.76 23.19 10.28
C LEU A 71 25.72 21.67 10.44
N ASP A 72 24.96 21.19 11.43
CA ASP A 72 24.59 19.78 11.58
C ASP A 72 23.06 19.69 11.60
N TYR A 73 22.48 18.91 10.70
CA TYR A 73 21.05 18.69 10.68
C TYR A 73 20.70 17.25 10.30
N GLY A 74 19.51 16.82 10.72
CA GLY A 74 18.92 15.60 10.21
C GLY A 74 17.94 14.97 11.18
N ILE A 75 17.40 13.85 10.74
CA ILE A 75 16.43 13.08 11.51
C ILE A 75 17.20 12.17 12.46
N ARG A 76 16.90 12.28 13.75
CA ARG A 76 17.51 11.50 14.84
C ARG A 76 16.44 10.74 15.62
N ASN A 77 16.89 9.69 16.30
CA ASN A 77 16.03 8.90 17.19
C ASN A 77 15.91 9.55 18.58
N SER A 78 14.89 9.15 19.34
CA SER A 78 14.65 9.63 20.73
C SER A 78 15.84 9.46 21.68
N SER A 79 16.76 8.53 21.39
CA SER A 79 18.00 8.32 22.16
C SER A 79 19.01 9.48 22.04
N GLU A 80 18.93 10.27 20.98
CA GLU A 80 19.83 11.40 20.72
C GLU A 80 19.28 12.74 21.22
N VAL A 81 18.05 12.76 21.73
CA VAL A 81 17.46 13.91 22.41
C VAL A 81 18.09 14.05 23.81
N LEU A 82 18.54 15.25 24.13
CA LEU A 82 19.26 15.52 25.36
C LEU A 82 18.32 15.43 26.58
N PRO A 83 18.81 15.04 27.77
CA PRO A 83 17.95 14.86 28.95
C PRO A 83 17.13 16.10 29.30
N TYR A 84 17.75 17.29 29.20
CA TYR A 84 17.06 18.55 29.46
C TYR A 84 16.03 18.88 28.38
N GLU A 85 16.22 18.46 27.12
CA GLU A 85 15.23 18.62 26.04
C GLU A 85 13.99 17.78 26.32
N LYS A 86 14.15 16.57 26.88
CA LYS A 86 13.04 15.71 27.30
C LYS A 86 12.24 16.35 28.44
N GLU A 87 12.94 16.93 29.41
CA GLU A 87 12.32 17.66 30.51
C GLU A 87 11.58 18.92 30.02
N LEU A 88 12.21 19.68 29.12
CA LEU A 88 11.64 20.87 28.47
C LEU A 88 10.38 20.51 27.67
N CYS A 89 10.41 19.39 26.95
CA CYS A 89 9.25 18.87 26.21
C CYS A 89 8.11 18.46 27.15
N ALA A 90 8.43 17.78 28.26
CA ALA A 90 7.42 17.29 29.21
C ALA A 90 6.79 18.40 30.04
N LYS A 91 7.61 19.34 30.56
CA LYS A 91 7.18 20.38 31.50
C LYS A 91 6.79 21.70 30.82
N GLY A 92 7.35 22.00 29.65
CA GLY A 92 7.14 23.27 28.94
C GLY A 92 7.74 24.50 29.64
N ILE A 93 8.58 24.30 30.66
CA ILE A 93 9.18 25.39 31.45
C ILE A 93 10.50 25.81 30.79
N PRO A 94 10.68 27.10 30.46
CA PRO A 94 11.94 27.59 29.93
C PRO A 94 13.12 27.31 30.88
N ILE A 95 14.25 26.93 30.31
CA ILE A 95 15.47 26.61 31.04
C ILE A 95 16.44 27.78 30.92
N TYR A 96 17.04 28.15 32.05
CA TYR A 96 18.17 29.07 32.13
C TYR A 96 19.17 28.45 33.10
N THR A 97 20.34 28.04 32.60
CA THR A 97 21.35 27.35 33.42
C THR A 97 22.76 27.72 32.99
N GLU A 98 23.66 27.82 33.96
CA GLU A 98 25.11 27.95 33.75
C GLU A 98 25.78 26.57 33.60
N ASP A 99 25.09 25.49 34.00
CA ASP A 99 25.57 24.12 33.83
C ASP A 99 25.28 23.62 32.40
N ILE A 100 26.31 23.64 31.56
CA ILE A 100 26.20 23.31 30.14
C ILE A 100 26.37 21.80 29.95
N PRO A 101 25.37 21.09 29.41
CA PRO A 101 25.45 19.65 29.22
C PRO A 101 26.62 19.27 28.30
N GLU A 102 27.55 18.45 28.78
CA GLU A 102 28.73 18.05 27.99
C GLU A 102 28.35 17.49 26.62
N LYS A 103 27.26 16.72 26.53
CA LYS A 103 26.76 16.14 25.28
C LYS A 103 26.39 17.19 24.22
N LEU A 104 25.99 18.40 24.63
CA LEU A 104 25.64 19.50 23.72
C LEU A 104 26.88 20.09 23.05
N VAL A 105 27.96 20.23 23.82
CA VAL A 105 29.20 20.92 23.41
C VAL A 105 30.30 19.98 22.91
N ARG A 106 30.23 18.68 23.24
CA ARG A 106 31.26 17.68 22.91
C ARG A 106 31.56 17.69 21.41
N LYS A 107 32.85 17.92 21.08
CA LYS A 107 33.40 18.04 19.70
C LYS A 107 32.90 19.24 18.88
N ARG A 108 32.18 20.19 19.49
CA ARG A 108 31.58 21.34 18.79
C ARG A 108 32.14 22.67 19.27
N ILE A 109 32.22 22.85 20.58
CA ILE A 109 32.74 24.06 21.23
C ILE A 109 33.64 23.64 22.39
N ASP A 110 34.80 24.30 22.51
CA ASP A 110 35.65 24.17 23.69
C ASP A 110 35.11 25.07 24.80
N LEU A 111 34.66 24.46 25.90
CA LEU A 111 34.12 25.17 27.07
C LEU A 111 35.13 26.12 27.69
N ASN A 112 36.43 25.85 27.55
CA ASN A 112 37.49 26.70 28.12
C ASN A 112 37.61 28.07 27.44
N VAL A 113 37.00 28.22 26.25
CA VAL A 113 37.02 29.47 25.45
C VAL A 113 35.81 30.36 25.79
N LEU A 114 34.82 29.85 26.54
CA LEU A 114 33.60 30.58 26.84
C LEU A 114 33.71 31.38 28.15
N SER A 115 33.37 32.67 28.08
CA SER A 115 33.34 33.58 29.24
C SER A 115 31.95 33.59 29.86
N GLN A 116 31.77 32.92 31.01
CA GLN A 116 30.48 32.74 31.70
C GLN A 116 29.36 32.23 30.77
N PRO A 117 29.47 30.98 30.30
CA PRO A 117 28.48 30.41 29.38
C PRO A 117 27.13 30.24 30.07
N VAL A 118 26.06 30.54 29.32
CA VAL A 118 24.69 30.37 29.76
C VAL A 118 23.90 29.64 28.67
N LEU A 119 23.17 28.60 29.09
CA LEU A 119 22.23 27.88 28.24
C LEU A 119 20.81 28.38 28.50
N TRP A 120 20.17 28.81 27.43
CA TRP A 120 18.76 29.08 27.38
C TRP A 120 18.02 27.97 26.65
N GLY A 121 16.84 27.59 27.12
CA GLY A 121 15.99 26.58 26.51
C GLY A 121 14.53 27.01 26.50
N TRP A 122 13.84 26.86 25.37
CA TRP A 122 12.41 27.12 25.25
C TRP A 122 11.69 25.99 24.54
N SER A 123 10.46 25.72 24.96
CA SER A 123 9.51 24.90 24.22
C SER A 123 8.48 25.81 23.57
N PHE A 124 8.38 25.76 22.25
CA PHE A 124 7.36 26.44 21.48
C PHE A 124 6.34 25.41 20.99
N ASP A 125 5.09 25.58 21.41
CA ASP A 125 3.97 24.76 20.96
C ASP A 125 3.26 25.45 19.80
N LYS A 126 3.25 24.81 18.63
CA LYS A 126 2.50 25.32 17.47
C LYS A 126 2.00 24.17 16.60
N TYR A 127 0.71 24.17 16.27
CA TYR A 127 0.06 23.14 15.44
C TYR A 127 0.25 21.71 15.99
N GLU A 128 0.00 21.51 17.29
CA GLU A 128 0.13 20.20 17.96
C GLU A 128 1.55 19.59 17.93
N ARG A 129 2.56 20.40 17.64
CA ARG A 129 3.97 19.99 17.57
C ARG A 129 4.81 20.86 18.51
N LYS A 130 5.70 20.19 19.25
CA LYS A 130 6.67 20.83 20.13
C LYS A 130 7.97 21.10 19.36
N VAL A 131 8.39 22.36 19.41
CA VAL A 131 9.72 22.79 18.95
C VAL A 131 10.53 23.21 20.16
N LEU A 132 11.59 22.46 20.41
CA LEU A 132 12.52 22.73 21.49
C LEU A 132 13.69 23.53 20.92
N VAL A 133 14.04 24.63 21.55
CA VAL A 133 15.11 25.51 21.09
C VAL A 133 16.06 25.75 22.22
N SER A 134 17.33 25.50 21.98
CA SER A 134 18.42 25.72 22.94
C SER A 134 19.42 26.72 22.36
N ILE A 135 19.75 27.75 23.12
CA ILE A 135 20.75 28.76 22.75
C ILE A 135 21.83 28.78 23.83
N LEU A 136 23.07 28.57 23.41
CA LEU A 136 24.25 28.81 24.22
C LEU A 136 24.78 30.22 23.90
N SER A 137 24.85 31.08 24.90
CA SER A 137 25.46 32.40 24.83
C SER A 137 26.58 32.54 25.87
N ASP A 138 27.42 33.55 25.70
CA ASP A 138 28.47 33.94 26.65
C ASP A 138 28.51 35.48 26.76
N GLN A 139 29.45 36.02 27.55
CA GLN A 139 29.56 37.48 27.73
C GLN A 139 29.80 38.25 26.41
N ASP A 140 30.54 37.65 25.47
CA ASP A 140 30.86 38.29 24.18
C ASP A 140 29.69 38.25 23.20
N MET A 141 28.91 37.16 23.21
CA MET A 141 27.74 36.94 22.36
C MET A 141 26.48 36.83 23.24
N ASN A 142 26.18 37.90 23.97
CA ASN A 142 25.09 37.90 24.93
C ASN A 142 23.71 37.83 24.25
N PHE A 143 22.87 36.94 24.76
CA PHE A 143 21.48 36.77 24.35
C PHE A 143 20.57 37.37 25.44
N SER A 144 19.67 38.27 25.05
CA SER A 144 18.83 39.02 25.99
C SER A 144 17.34 38.64 25.86
N ALA A 145 16.55 39.02 26.86
CA ALA A 145 15.09 38.80 26.81
C ALA A 145 14.41 39.51 25.62
N GLY A 146 15.00 40.60 25.09
CA GLY A 146 14.49 41.30 23.91
C GLY A 146 14.64 40.49 22.61
N ASP A 147 15.59 39.56 22.57
CA ASP A 147 15.86 38.70 21.40
C ASP A 147 14.87 37.53 21.29
N ILE A 148 14.10 37.26 22.37
CA ILE A 148 13.11 36.17 22.41
C ILE A 148 12.00 36.36 21.36
N GLU A 149 11.58 37.59 21.10
CA GLU A 149 10.55 37.86 20.08
C GLU A 149 11.06 37.50 18.68
N ILE A 150 12.29 37.89 18.34
CA ILE A 150 12.93 37.56 17.06
C ILE A 150 13.20 36.05 16.98
N LEU A 151 13.64 35.43 18.08
CA LEU A 151 13.82 33.98 18.15
C LEU A 151 12.53 33.25 17.83
N LYS A 152 11.41 33.65 18.43
CA LYS A 152 10.11 33.04 18.17
C LYS A 152 9.71 33.15 16.70
N LEU A 153 9.91 34.31 16.08
CA LEU A 153 9.64 34.52 14.66
C LEU A 153 10.52 33.64 13.76
N VAL A 154 11.82 33.54 14.07
CA VAL A 154 12.77 32.67 13.36
C VAL A 154 12.35 31.20 13.46
N VAL A 155 12.04 30.75 14.68
CA VAL A 155 11.63 29.37 14.96
C VAL A 155 10.34 29.04 14.22
N ASP A 156 9.36 29.93 14.26
CA ASP A 156 8.10 29.79 13.53
C ASP A 156 8.32 29.63 12.02
N CYS A 157 9.21 30.44 11.45
CA CYS A 157 9.51 30.40 10.01
C CYS A 157 10.23 29.10 9.62
N ILE A 158 11.24 28.69 10.37
CA ILE A 158 12.00 27.46 10.10
C ILE A 158 11.10 26.23 10.30
N GLN A 159 10.31 26.19 11.38
CA GLN A 159 9.37 25.11 11.66
C GLN A 159 8.35 24.96 10.52
N ALA A 160 7.73 26.07 10.09
CA ALA A 160 6.77 26.05 8.99
C ALA A 160 7.41 25.48 7.72
N LYS A 161 8.64 25.90 7.40
CA LYS A 161 9.33 25.44 6.19
C LYS A 161 9.74 23.97 6.25
N PHE A 162 10.26 23.52 7.38
CA PHE A 162 10.58 22.10 7.59
C PHE A 162 9.34 21.22 7.47
N ASN A 163 8.21 21.66 8.03
CA ASN A 163 6.95 20.95 7.88
C ASN A 163 6.49 20.88 6.42
N GLU A 164 6.56 22.00 5.68
CA GLU A 164 6.20 22.05 4.26
C GLU A 164 7.02 21.05 3.44
N ILE A 165 8.34 21.07 3.59
CA ILE A 165 9.27 20.17 2.87
C ILE A 165 9.00 18.71 3.23
N TYR A 166 8.79 18.43 4.52
CA TYR A 166 8.50 17.08 5.00
C TYR A 166 7.18 16.52 4.45
N LEU A 167 6.10 17.31 4.52
CA LEU A 167 4.79 16.91 4.00
C LEU A 167 4.83 16.70 2.48
N LYS A 168 5.51 17.57 1.73
CA LYS A 168 5.72 17.39 0.29
C LYS A 168 6.39 16.05 -0.02
N ARG A 169 7.42 15.68 0.75
CA ARG A 169 8.11 14.40 0.59
C ARG A 169 7.23 13.20 0.93
N GLN A 170 6.47 13.27 2.01
CA GLN A 170 5.51 12.23 2.40
C GLN A 170 4.45 12.00 1.30
N ILE A 171 3.89 13.09 0.75
CA ILE A 171 2.93 13.02 -0.36
C ILE A 171 3.54 12.36 -1.59
N ALA A 172 4.77 12.75 -1.97
CA ALA A 172 5.45 12.16 -3.12
C ALA A 172 5.65 10.64 -2.97
N ILE A 173 6.11 10.18 -1.80
CA ILE A 173 6.28 8.75 -1.50
C ILE A 173 4.92 8.02 -1.57
N ARG A 174 3.87 8.58 -0.95
CA ARG A 174 2.54 7.97 -0.95
C ARG A 174 1.94 7.88 -2.36
N ASN A 175 2.10 8.92 -3.18
CA ASN A 175 1.64 8.92 -4.56
C ASN A 175 2.35 7.85 -5.40
N GLN A 176 3.67 7.69 -5.21
CA GLN A 176 4.42 6.64 -5.88
C GLN A 176 3.91 5.25 -5.49
N ASN A 177 3.78 4.97 -4.18
CA ASN A 177 3.27 3.69 -3.70
C ASN A 177 1.85 3.40 -4.23
N LEU A 178 1.00 4.43 -4.30
CA LEU A 178 -0.36 4.31 -4.82
C LEU A 178 -0.36 3.97 -6.32
N GLN A 179 0.55 4.59 -7.09
CA GLN A 179 0.70 4.31 -8.51
C GLN A 179 1.16 2.86 -8.75
N GLU A 180 2.14 2.39 -7.99
CA GLU A 180 2.64 1.00 -8.07
C GLU A 180 1.53 -0.02 -7.72
N ALA A 181 0.74 0.27 -6.68
CA ALA A 181 -0.41 -0.56 -6.30
C ALA A 181 -1.49 -0.58 -7.39
N TYR A 182 -1.79 0.57 -7.99
CA TYR A 182 -2.75 0.69 -9.08
C TYR A 182 -2.33 -0.12 -10.32
N GLU A 183 -1.05 -0.03 -10.72
CA GLU A 183 -0.51 -0.80 -11.84
C GLU A 183 -0.58 -2.30 -11.59
N THR A 184 -0.28 -2.73 -10.36
CA THR A 184 -0.41 -4.14 -9.94
C THR A 184 -1.85 -4.62 -10.04
N ILE A 185 -2.81 -3.86 -9.50
CA ILE A 185 -4.25 -4.20 -9.57
C ILE A 185 -4.70 -4.26 -11.03
N LYS A 186 -4.31 -3.29 -11.85
CA LYS A 186 -4.66 -3.24 -13.27
C LYS A 186 -4.15 -4.49 -14.01
N SER A 187 -2.90 -4.89 -13.77
CA SER A 187 -2.33 -6.10 -14.37
C SER A 187 -3.07 -7.36 -13.92
N LYS A 188 -3.44 -7.45 -12.64
CA LYS A 188 -4.18 -8.59 -12.11
C LYS A 188 -5.61 -8.67 -12.65
N ASN A 189 -6.27 -7.54 -12.83
CA ASN A 189 -7.60 -7.51 -13.45
C ASN A 189 -7.56 -8.00 -14.90
N ALA A 190 -6.57 -7.58 -15.69
CA ALA A 190 -6.40 -8.08 -17.06
C ALA A 190 -6.15 -9.60 -17.10
N GLU A 191 -5.38 -10.14 -16.15
CA GLU A 191 -5.16 -11.58 -16.01
C GLU A 191 -6.46 -12.32 -15.66
N ILE A 192 -7.26 -11.77 -14.73
CA ILE A 192 -8.57 -12.31 -14.36
C ILE A 192 -9.53 -12.28 -15.55
N GLU A 193 -9.60 -11.18 -16.29
CA GLU A 193 -10.43 -11.06 -17.50
C GLU A 193 -10.09 -12.16 -18.51
N HIS A 194 -8.80 -12.37 -18.80
CA HIS A 194 -8.35 -13.44 -19.69
C HIS A 194 -8.71 -14.84 -19.16
N ILE A 195 -8.59 -15.07 -17.84
CA ILE A 195 -9.00 -16.34 -17.22
C ILE A 195 -10.51 -16.56 -17.38
N VAL A 196 -11.33 -15.53 -17.13
CA VAL A 196 -12.78 -15.59 -17.25
C VAL A 196 -13.20 -15.90 -18.68
N GLU A 197 -12.62 -15.22 -19.66
CA GLU A 197 -12.88 -15.48 -21.08
C GLU A 197 -12.54 -16.92 -21.45
N ASN A 198 -11.37 -17.41 -21.02
CA ASN A 198 -10.98 -18.80 -21.30
C ASN A 198 -11.87 -19.83 -20.58
N GLN A 199 -12.28 -19.56 -19.34
CA GLN A 199 -13.20 -20.42 -18.61
C GLN A 199 -14.56 -20.49 -19.29
N GLN A 200 -15.08 -19.35 -19.75
CA GLN A 200 -16.35 -19.29 -20.47
C GLN A 200 -16.30 -20.15 -21.74
N ARG A 201 -15.24 -20.03 -22.54
CA ARG A 201 -15.05 -20.86 -23.73
C ARG A 201 -15.00 -22.35 -23.40
N ILE A 202 -14.26 -22.76 -22.37
CA ILE A 202 -14.18 -24.17 -21.94
C ILE A 202 -15.54 -24.69 -21.46
N ILE A 203 -16.30 -23.86 -20.74
CA ILE A 203 -17.65 -24.22 -20.28
C ILE A 203 -18.56 -24.44 -21.49
N GLU A 204 -18.53 -23.56 -22.49
CA GLU A 204 -19.32 -23.68 -23.72
C GLU A 204 -18.96 -24.96 -24.49
N GLU A 205 -17.67 -25.22 -24.70
CA GLU A 205 -17.18 -26.44 -25.34
C GLU A 205 -17.69 -27.70 -24.63
N ARG A 206 -17.51 -27.79 -23.31
CA ARG A 206 -17.96 -28.95 -22.52
C ARG A 206 -19.46 -29.09 -22.46
N THR A 207 -20.20 -27.98 -22.38
CA THR A 207 -21.67 -28.00 -22.35
C THR A 207 -22.20 -28.51 -23.68
N SER A 208 -21.61 -28.10 -24.79
CA SER A 208 -21.93 -28.60 -26.13
C SER A 208 -21.66 -30.11 -26.25
N GLU A 209 -20.49 -30.58 -25.81
CA GLU A 209 -20.17 -32.02 -25.79
C GLU A 209 -21.15 -32.84 -24.95
N ILE A 210 -21.53 -32.35 -23.77
CA ILE A 210 -22.48 -33.01 -22.89
C ILE A 210 -23.87 -33.04 -23.53
N ALA A 211 -24.31 -31.95 -24.16
CA ALA A 211 -25.59 -31.88 -24.85
C ALA A 211 -25.67 -32.93 -25.98
N GLN A 212 -24.62 -33.05 -26.79
CA GLN A 212 -24.53 -34.07 -27.84
C GLN A 212 -24.57 -35.50 -27.27
N LYS A 213 -23.83 -35.77 -26.19
CA LYS A 213 -23.85 -37.09 -25.53
C LYS A 213 -25.23 -37.42 -24.95
N ASN A 214 -25.91 -36.43 -24.35
CA ASN A 214 -27.25 -36.61 -23.80
C ASN A 214 -28.28 -36.91 -24.89
N GLU A 215 -28.22 -36.22 -26.03
CA GLU A 215 -29.11 -36.50 -27.17
C GLU A 215 -28.95 -37.94 -27.68
N LYS A 216 -27.69 -38.40 -27.82
CA LYS A 216 -27.39 -39.79 -28.22
C LYS A 216 -27.87 -40.81 -27.19
N LEU A 217 -27.67 -40.57 -25.90
CA LEU A 217 -28.20 -41.44 -24.83
C LEU A 217 -29.72 -41.54 -24.86
N LEU A 218 -30.41 -40.42 -25.13
CA LEU A 218 -31.86 -40.39 -25.26
C LEU A 218 -32.32 -41.27 -26.43
N HIS A 219 -31.63 -41.20 -27.57
CA HIS A 219 -31.89 -42.05 -28.73
C HIS A 219 -31.74 -43.55 -28.40
N VAL A 220 -30.66 -43.95 -27.72
CA VAL A 220 -30.44 -45.34 -27.27
C VAL A 220 -31.52 -45.79 -26.27
N SER A 221 -31.94 -44.90 -25.36
CA SER A 221 -32.99 -45.20 -24.39
C SER A 221 -34.34 -45.46 -25.08
N VAL A 222 -34.67 -44.71 -26.14
CA VAL A 222 -35.90 -44.92 -26.94
C VAL A 222 -35.84 -46.26 -27.68
N LEU A 223 -34.71 -46.57 -28.33
CA LEU A 223 -34.47 -47.86 -28.99
C LEU A 223 -34.69 -49.04 -28.03
N ASN A 224 -34.10 -48.99 -26.84
CA ASN A 224 -34.24 -50.05 -25.84
C ASN A 224 -35.67 -50.17 -25.29
N ALA A 225 -36.33 -49.04 -24.99
CA ALA A 225 -37.64 -49.06 -24.35
C ALA A 225 -38.77 -49.53 -25.27
N HIS A 226 -38.68 -49.23 -26.58
CA HIS A 226 -39.73 -49.54 -27.55
C HIS A 226 -39.33 -50.69 -28.47
N ASN A 227 -38.22 -50.55 -29.19
CA ASN A 227 -37.87 -51.45 -30.29
C ASN A 227 -37.34 -52.81 -29.80
N VAL A 228 -36.73 -52.87 -28.61
CA VAL A 228 -36.30 -54.15 -28.00
C VAL A 228 -37.43 -54.78 -27.18
N ARG A 229 -38.20 -53.95 -26.46
CA ARG A 229 -39.22 -54.43 -25.52
C ARG A 229 -40.43 -55.04 -26.22
N GLU A 230 -40.82 -54.52 -27.37
CA GLU A 230 -41.94 -55.00 -28.16
C GLU A 230 -41.75 -56.43 -28.71
N PRO A 231 -40.67 -56.76 -29.44
CA PRO A 231 -40.44 -58.14 -29.89
C PRO A 231 -40.19 -59.09 -28.71
N LEU A 232 -39.53 -58.64 -27.62
CA LEU A 232 -39.36 -59.46 -26.43
C LEU A 232 -40.69 -59.83 -25.77
N SER A 233 -41.61 -58.86 -25.65
CA SER A 233 -42.95 -59.10 -25.09
C SER A 233 -43.76 -60.05 -25.99
N ARG A 234 -43.61 -59.93 -27.33
CA ARG A 234 -44.21 -60.88 -28.29
C ARG A 234 -43.64 -62.28 -28.14
N ILE A 235 -42.32 -62.43 -28.03
CA ILE A 235 -41.66 -63.72 -27.78
C ILE A 235 -42.20 -64.36 -26.50
N GLN A 236 -42.24 -63.61 -25.40
CA GLN A 236 -42.76 -64.11 -24.12
C GLN A 236 -44.23 -64.51 -24.20
N GLY A 237 -45.06 -63.70 -24.88
CA GLY A 237 -46.47 -64.02 -25.10
C GLY A 237 -46.66 -65.28 -25.94
N ILE A 238 -45.90 -65.44 -27.02
CA ILE A 238 -45.95 -66.64 -27.87
C ILE A 238 -45.50 -67.88 -27.08
N ILE A 239 -44.44 -67.78 -26.26
CA ILE A 239 -43.98 -68.87 -25.40
C ILE A 239 -45.09 -69.32 -24.43
N GLN A 240 -45.82 -68.39 -23.82
CA GLN A 240 -46.93 -68.73 -22.91
C GLN A 240 -48.09 -69.43 -23.61
N LEU A 241 -48.29 -69.21 -24.92
CA LEU A 241 -49.35 -69.85 -25.69
C LEU A 241 -49.07 -71.33 -26.00
N PHE A 242 -47.80 -71.78 -25.95
CA PHE A 242 -47.47 -73.20 -26.20
C PHE A 242 -48.16 -74.16 -25.21
N GLU A 243 -48.52 -73.69 -24.00
CA GLU A 243 -49.22 -74.53 -23.02
C GLU A 243 -50.70 -74.78 -23.37
N TYR A 244 -51.26 -74.06 -24.34
CA TYR A 244 -52.69 -74.06 -24.67
C TYR A 244 -53.02 -74.56 -26.09
N PHE A 245 -52.00 -74.82 -26.91
CA PHE A 245 -52.14 -75.26 -28.31
C PHE A 245 -51.59 -76.67 -28.48
N ASP A 246 -52.10 -77.41 -29.48
CA ASP A 246 -51.56 -78.71 -29.84
C ASP A 246 -50.28 -78.56 -30.71
N ASP A 247 -49.51 -79.65 -30.83
CA ASP A 247 -48.20 -79.65 -31.50
C ASP A 247 -48.26 -79.19 -32.96
N ASP A 248 -49.36 -79.50 -33.66
CA ASP A 248 -49.55 -79.16 -35.06
C ASP A 248 -49.85 -77.65 -35.23
N ALA A 249 -50.74 -77.08 -34.41
CA ALA A 249 -50.99 -75.64 -34.41
C ALA A 249 -49.76 -74.84 -33.93
N CYS A 250 -49.01 -75.36 -32.95
CA CYS A 250 -47.77 -74.74 -32.50
C CYS A 250 -46.74 -74.64 -33.64
N ARG A 251 -46.52 -75.73 -34.37
CA ARG A 251 -45.56 -75.76 -35.49
C ARG A 251 -45.97 -74.88 -36.66
N THR A 252 -47.27 -74.80 -36.94
CA THR A 252 -47.76 -74.14 -38.16
C THR A 252 -48.01 -72.64 -37.95
N GLU A 253 -48.38 -72.21 -36.74
CA GLU A 253 -48.71 -70.80 -36.46
C GLU A 253 -47.80 -70.10 -35.44
N LEU A 254 -47.42 -70.77 -34.34
CA LEU A 254 -46.67 -70.11 -33.26
C LEU A 254 -45.16 -70.04 -33.54
N VAL A 255 -44.56 -71.13 -34.06
CA VAL A 255 -43.13 -71.19 -34.40
C VAL A 255 -42.73 -70.13 -35.44
N PRO A 256 -43.44 -69.94 -36.56
CA PRO A 256 -43.08 -68.91 -37.54
C PRO A 256 -43.14 -67.49 -36.96
N LYS A 257 -44.13 -67.19 -36.11
CA LYS A 257 -44.26 -65.89 -35.44
C LYS A 257 -43.18 -65.64 -34.38
N LEU A 258 -42.73 -66.71 -33.72
CA LEU A 258 -41.62 -66.68 -32.79
C LEU A 258 -40.31 -66.36 -33.53
N GLU A 259 -40.03 -67.08 -34.62
CA GLU A 259 -38.86 -66.84 -35.47
C GLU A 259 -38.84 -65.41 -36.03
N GLN A 260 -39.98 -64.90 -36.48
CA GLN A 260 -40.10 -63.51 -36.92
C GLN A 260 -39.78 -62.53 -35.79
N SER A 261 -40.34 -62.74 -34.59
CA SER A 261 -40.11 -61.83 -33.45
C SER A 261 -38.65 -61.86 -32.96
N VAL A 262 -37.99 -63.02 -33.03
CA VAL A 262 -36.56 -63.19 -32.73
C VAL A 262 -35.70 -62.49 -33.77
N ALA A 263 -36.01 -62.64 -35.07
CA ALA A 263 -35.29 -61.97 -36.15
C ALA A 263 -35.41 -60.44 -36.06
N GLU A 264 -36.60 -59.92 -35.74
CA GLU A 264 -36.82 -58.49 -35.51
C GLU A 264 -36.01 -57.98 -34.31
N MET A 265 -35.95 -58.74 -33.20
CA MET A 265 -35.14 -58.40 -32.04
C MET A 265 -33.62 -58.39 -32.35
N ASP A 266 -33.15 -59.37 -33.11
CA ASP A 266 -31.74 -59.47 -33.53
C ASP A 266 -31.33 -58.29 -34.42
N ASN A 267 -32.22 -57.84 -35.31
CA ASN A 267 -31.99 -56.65 -36.14
C ASN A 267 -31.88 -55.38 -35.29
N VAL A 268 -32.78 -55.18 -34.31
CA VAL A 268 -32.72 -54.03 -33.40
C VAL A 268 -31.43 -54.05 -32.57
N LEU A 269 -30.99 -55.23 -32.10
CA LEU A 269 -29.74 -55.36 -31.36
C LEU A 269 -28.51 -55.05 -32.23
N LYS A 270 -28.50 -55.47 -33.49
CA LYS A 270 -27.44 -55.13 -34.44
C LYS A 270 -27.33 -53.62 -34.66
N GLU A 271 -28.46 -52.93 -34.83
CA GLU A 271 -28.48 -51.48 -34.95
C GLU A 271 -27.88 -50.78 -33.71
N VAL A 272 -28.24 -51.22 -32.50
CA VAL A 272 -27.68 -50.66 -31.25
C VAL A 272 -26.17 -50.90 -31.14
N VAL A 273 -25.69 -52.09 -31.50
CA VAL A 273 -24.26 -52.44 -31.47
C VAL A 273 -23.46 -51.66 -32.52
N GLU A 274 -24.04 -51.44 -33.71
CA GLU A 274 -23.42 -50.66 -34.78
C GLU A 274 -23.30 -49.18 -34.38
N MET A 275 -24.36 -48.61 -33.78
CA MET A 275 -24.31 -47.25 -33.22
C MET A 275 -23.20 -47.11 -32.15
N ALA A 276 -23.11 -48.04 -31.20
CA ALA A 276 -22.09 -48.01 -30.14
C ALA A 276 -20.65 -48.22 -30.67
N SER A 277 -20.50 -49.05 -31.72
CA SER A 277 -19.19 -49.34 -32.32
C SER A 277 -18.65 -48.16 -33.13
N ASN A 278 -19.52 -47.49 -33.90
CA ASN A 278 -19.17 -46.26 -34.60
C ASN A 278 -18.75 -45.16 -33.61
N GLU A 279 -19.39 -45.10 -32.43
CA GLU A 279 -19.05 -44.16 -31.37
C GLU A 279 -17.65 -44.40 -30.77
N LEU A 280 -17.27 -45.66 -30.55
CA LEU A 280 -15.93 -46.04 -30.11
C LEU A 280 -14.84 -45.66 -31.12
N ILE A 281 -15.17 -45.64 -32.41
CA ILE A 281 -14.26 -45.24 -33.48
C ILE A 281 -14.12 -43.71 -33.52
N GLU A 282 -15.22 -42.95 -33.43
CA GLU A 282 -15.20 -41.49 -33.33
C GLU A 282 -14.42 -41.00 -32.09
N LEU A 283 -14.63 -41.64 -30.93
CA LEU A 283 -13.94 -41.30 -29.68
C LEU A 283 -12.43 -41.63 -29.70
N LYS A 284 -11.99 -42.61 -30.50
CA LYS A 284 -10.57 -42.91 -30.70
C LYS A 284 -9.92 -41.97 -31.70
N ALA A 285 -10.63 -41.57 -32.75
CA ALA A 285 -10.14 -40.63 -33.77
C ALA A 285 -9.97 -39.21 -33.23
N SER A 286 -10.81 -38.79 -32.28
CA SER A 286 -10.74 -37.48 -31.61
C SER A 286 -9.70 -37.39 -30.49
N ARG A 287 -9.01 -38.49 -30.16
CA ARG A 287 -7.98 -38.58 -29.11
C ARG A 287 -6.54 -38.62 -29.64
N ILE A 288 -6.36 -38.59 -30.96
CA ILE A 288 -5.07 -38.50 -31.70
C ILE A 288 -4.94 -37.08 -32.24
#